data_AF-N9JGZ1-F1
#
_entry.id   AF-N9JGZ1-F1
#
_cell.length_a   1.000
_cell.length_b   1.000
_cell.length_c   1.000
_cell.angle_alpha   90.00
_cell.angle_beta   90.00
_cell.angle_gamma   90.00
#
_symmetry.space_group_name_H-M   'P 1'
#
loop_
_entity.id
_entity.type
_entity.pdbx_description
1 polymer ?
#
loop_
_entity_poly.entity_id
_entity_poly.type
_entity_poly.pdbx_seq_one_letter_code
_entity_poly.pdbx_strand_id
1 'polypeptide(L)'
;MTNLNFEHHLGSLTHAALSQASIISRVWGEGPSERYDELASNFRPTFARIKEGALIREQQHILPYEQLQWLKDIGFTRLRLPKTHGGFDATIPELFALLIELAEADSNLPQALRVHFGFTEDVLVSKDKAFQQRWLNRIANGETVGSAWSEGGKESIDQFETALLHKPSL
;
A
#
# COMPACT_ATOMS: atom_id res chain seq x y z
N MET A 1 5.99 -4.31 -60.57
CA MET A 1 7.00 -3.38 -60.04
C MET A 1 6.33 -2.04 -59.86
N THR A 2 5.98 -1.68 -58.62
CA THR A 2 5.44 -0.35 -58.30
C THR A 2 6.22 0.16 -57.11
N ASN A 3 7.21 1.01 -57.39
CA ASN A 3 7.97 1.71 -56.36
C ASN A 3 7.12 2.90 -55.89
N LEU A 4 6.69 2.85 -54.62
CA LEU A 4 6.20 4.03 -53.90
C LEU A 4 7.39 4.62 -53.16
N ASN A 5 8.00 5.66 -53.71
CA ASN A 5 8.99 6.46 -53.02
C ASN A 5 8.28 7.38 -52.02
N PHE A 6 8.43 7.13 -50.73
CA PHE A 6 8.10 8.09 -49.68
C PHE A 6 9.37 8.83 -49.27
N GLU A 7 9.48 10.10 -49.66
CA GLU A 7 10.50 10.98 -49.11
C GLU A 7 10.09 11.37 -47.68
N HIS A 8 10.81 10.86 -46.69
CA HIS A 8 10.69 11.32 -45.30
C HIS A 8 11.48 12.62 -45.13
N HIS A 9 10.79 13.75 -45.18
CA HIS A 9 11.31 15.00 -44.63
C HIS A 9 11.40 14.89 -43.10
N LEU A 10 12.57 14.49 -42.60
CA LEU A 10 12.90 14.61 -41.17
C LEU A 10 13.16 16.09 -40.86
N GLY A 11 12.08 16.84 -40.60
CA GLY A 11 12.18 18.12 -39.92
C GLY A 11 12.90 17.94 -38.59
N SER A 12 13.95 18.73 -38.34
CA SER A 12 14.65 18.74 -37.06
C SER A 12 13.67 19.09 -35.94
N LEU A 13 13.28 18.08 -35.16
CA LEU A 13 12.49 18.28 -33.95
C LEU A 13 13.42 18.84 -32.87
N THR A 14 13.44 20.16 -32.75
CA THR A 14 14.02 20.84 -31.59
C THR A 14 13.05 20.69 -30.43
N HIS A 15 13.50 20.02 -29.35
CA HIS A 15 12.71 19.94 -28.12
C HIS A 15 12.48 21.35 -27.60
N ALA A 16 11.23 21.71 -27.31
CA ALA A 16 10.92 22.93 -26.59
C ALA A 16 11.70 22.93 -25.26
N ALA A 17 12.36 24.03 -24.94
CA ALA A 17 13.08 24.17 -23.68
C ALA A 17 12.12 23.81 -22.53
N LEU A 18 12.53 22.86 -21.69
CA LEU A 18 11.75 22.40 -20.55
C LEU A 18 11.32 23.63 -19.74
N SER A 19 10.02 23.94 -19.75
CA SER A 19 9.51 25.05 -18.96
C SER A 19 9.73 24.70 -17.49
N GLN A 20 10.30 25.66 -16.76
CA GLN A 20 10.73 25.52 -15.39
C GLN A 20 9.51 25.60 -14.44
N ALA A 21 8.58 24.65 -14.58
CA ALA A 21 7.49 24.27 -13.67
C ALA A 21 6.50 23.42 -14.47
N SER A 22 6.93 22.22 -14.87
CA SER A 22 6.01 21.28 -15.49
C SER A 22 4.93 20.89 -14.47
N ILE A 23 3.67 21.18 -14.80
CA ILE A 23 2.46 20.87 -14.00
C ILE A 23 2.18 19.34 -13.97
N ILE A 24 3.09 18.52 -14.52
CA ILE A 24 3.00 17.05 -14.55
C ILE A 24 2.64 16.48 -13.19
N SER A 25 3.19 17.02 -12.10
CA SER A 25 2.86 16.56 -10.75
C SER A 25 1.39 16.72 -10.35
N ARG A 26 0.69 17.76 -10.84
CA ARG A 26 -0.75 17.95 -10.57
C ARG A 26 -1.64 16.98 -11.35
N VAL A 27 -1.14 16.45 -12.47
CA VAL A 27 -1.89 15.57 -13.36
C VAL A 27 -1.59 14.10 -13.07
N TRP A 28 -0.33 13.78 -12.79
CA TRP A 28 0.18 12.41 -12.65
C TRP A 28 0.64 12.05 -11.23
N GLY A 29 0.55 13.01 -10.30
CA GLY A 29 0.99 12.84 -8.91
C GLY A 29 2.46 13.20 -8.70
N GLU A 30 2.80 13.51 -7.45
CA GLU A 30 4.18 13.68 -6.99
C GLU A 30 4.74 12.34 -6.52
N GLY A 31 6.02 12.13 -6.78
CA GLY A 31 6.76 11.02 -6.17
C GLY A 31 6.86 11.18 -4.64
N PRO A 32 7.49 10.21 -3.97
CA PRO A 32 7.77 10.34 -2.54
C PRO A 32 8.62 11.60 -2.28
N SER A 33 8.42 12.22 -1.11
CA SER A 33 9.04 13.52 -0.81
C SER A 33 10.55 13.40 -0.54
N GLU A 34 11.24 14.54 -0.38
CA GLU A 34 12.69 14.56 -0.15
C GLU A 34 13.13 13.81 1.13
N ARG A 35 12.26 13.64 2.12
CA ARG A 35 12.57 12.87 3.35
C ARG A 35 12.44 11.35 3.16
N TYR A 36 12.07 10.88 1.98
CA TYR A 36 11.71 9.48 1.77
C TYR A 36 12.81 8.51 2.19
N ASP A 37 14.06 8.78 1.82
CA ASP A 37 15.16 7.90 2.18
C ASP A 37 15.42 7.82 3.69
N GLU A 38 15.23 8.93 4.41
CA GLU A 38 15.28 8.94 5.87
C GLU A 38 14.17 8.07 6.46
N LEU A 39 12.94 8.21 5.96
CA LEU A 39 11.82 7.37 6.37
C LEU A 39 12.08 5.89 6.06
N ALA A 40 12.52 5.56 4.85
CA ALA A 40 12.78 4.20 4.39
C ALA A 40 13.93 3.51 5.14
N SER A 41 14.92 4.27 5.62
CA SER A 41 16.01 3.74 6.42
C SER A 41 15.55 2.99 7.68
N ASN A 42 14.38 3.35 8.24
CA ASN A 42 13.80 2.68 9.40
C ASN A 42 13.32 1.24 9.10
N PHE A 43 13.05 0.91 7.84
CA PHE A 43 12.39 -0.34 7.44
C PHE A 43 13.28 -1.25 6.59
N ARG A 44 14.20 -0.67 5.81
CA ARG A 44 15.13 -1.39 4.94
C ARG A 44 15.88 -2.55 5.62
N PRO A 45 16.37 -2.45 6.88
CA PRO A 45 16.98 -3.59 7.57
C PRO A 45 16.03 -4.78 7.74
N THR A 46 14.76 -4.53 8.10
CA THR A 46 13.76 -5.59 8.24
C THR A 46 13.36 -6.16 6.88
N PHE A 47 13.27 -5.34 5.84
CA PHE A 47 13.02 -5.83 4.48
C PHE A 47 14.13 -6.75 4.00
N ALA A 48 15.39 -6.40 4.25
CA ALA A 48 16.53 -7.26 3.93
C ALA A 48 16.41 -8.62 4.65
N ARG A 49 16.10 -8.61 5.95
CA ARG A 49 15.85 -9.84 6.73
C ARG A 49 14.68 -10.67 6.20
N ILE A 50 13.57 -10.03 5.80
CA ILE A 50 12.41 -10.70 5.21
C ILE A 50 12.80 -11.43 3.93
N LYS A 51 13.60 -10.78 3.08
CA LYS A 51 14.04 -11.28 1.78
C LYS A 51 14.82 -12.59 1.88
N GLU A 52 15.65 -12.76 2.91
CA GLU A 52 16.47 -13.97 3.14
C GLU A 52 15.66 -15.28 3.14
N GLY A 53 14.41 -15.24 3.62
CA GLY A 53 13.53 -16.41 3.71
C GLY A 53 12.38 -16.46 2.71
N ALA A 54 12.23 -15.46 1.83
CA ALA A 54 11.04 -15.29 0.99
C ALA A 54 10.81 -16.47 0.03
N LEU A 55 11.88 -16.92 -0.65
CA LEU A 55 11.78 -18.03 -1.61
C LEU A 55 11.35 -19.35 -0.95
N ILE A 56 11.89 -19.67 0.22
CA ILE A 56 11.53 -20.89 0.95
C ILE A 56 10.08 -20.84 1.38
N ARG A 57 9.63 -19.70 1.94
CA ARG A 57 8.23 -19.54 2.36
C ARG A 57 7.27 -19.71 1.19
N GLU A 58 7.58 -19.13 0.04
CA GLU A 58 6.78 -19.25 -1.17
C GLU A 58 6.67 -20.71 -1.62
N GLN A 59 7.81 -21.40 -1.78
CA GLN A 59 7.83 -22.79 -2.25
C GLN A 59 7.15 -23.78 -1.29
N GLN A 60 7.19 -23.50 0.01
CA GLN A 60 6.67 -24.39 1.04
C GLN A 60 5.29 -23.95 1.56
N HIS A 61 4.69 -22.91 0.98
CA HIS A 61 3.42 -22.32 1.41
C HIS A 61 3.39 -21.97 2.91
N ILE A 62 4.51 -21.46 3.43
CA ILE A 62 4.61 -21.03 4.83
C ILE A 62 4.02 -19.63 4.96
N LEU A 63 3.02 -19.48 5.84
CA LEU A 63 2.38 -18.20 6.10
C LEU A 63 3.35 -17.23 6.81
N PRO A 64 3.48 -15.97 6.35
CA PRO A 64 4.51 -15.05 6.82
C PRO A 64 4.14 -14.33 8.13
N TYR A 65 3.64 -15.07 9.13
CA TYR A 65 3.20 -14.50 10.40
C TYR A 65 4.34 -13.82 11.17
N GLU A 66 5.51 -14.42 11.17
CA GLU A 66 6.69 -13.87 11.85
C GLU A 66 7.15 -12.57 11.18
N GLN A 67 7.18 -12.54 9.85
CA GLN A 67 7.56 -11.36 9.07
C GLN A 67 6.56 -10.22 9.26
N LEU A 68 5.26 -10.54 9.31
CA LEU A 68 4.23 -9.57 9.64
C LEU A 68 4.42 -9.01 11.06
N GLN A 69 4.80 -9.85 12.03
CA GLN A 69 5.09 -9.39 13.38
C GLN A 69 6.31 -8.46 13.41
N TRP A 70 7.39 -8.76 12.69
CA TRP A 70 8.55 -7.85 12.57
C TRP A 70 8.14 -6.48 12.01
N LEU A 71 7.27 -6.46 10.99
CA LEU A 71 6.74 -5.21 10.43
C LEU A 71 5.91 -4.43 11.46
N LYS A 72 5.11 -5.11 12.28
CA LYS A 72 4.35 -4.46 13.36
C LYS A 72 5.28 -3.90 14.44
N ASP A 73 6.30 -4.65 14.84
CA ASP A 73 7.25 -4.27 15.90
C ASP A 73 8.02 -2.98 15.55
N ILE A 74 8.42 -2.82 14.28
CA ILE A 74 9.07 -1.59 13.80
C ILE A 74 8.07 -0.48 13.43
N GLY A 75 6.77 -0.74 13.56
CA GLY A 75 5.72 0.23 13.29
C GLY A 75 5.39 0.44 11.82
N PHE A 76 5.73 -0.49 10.92
CA PHE A 76 5.41 -0.37 9.50
C PHE A 76 3.89 -0.29 9.26
N THR A 77 3.08 -1.00 10.05
CA THR A 77 1.61 -0.99 9.93
C THR A 77 0.98 0.35 10.36
N ARG A 78 1.74 1.24 11.01
CA ARG A 78 1.28 2.56 11.45
C ARG A 78 1.87 3.72 10.62
N LEU A 79 2.42 3.45 9.43
CA LEU A 79 3.05 4.46 8.57
C LEU A 79 2.22 5.73 8.37
N ARG A 80 0.93 5.54 8.05
CA ARG A 80 0.00 6.63 7.71
C ARG A 80 -0.57 7.37 8.91
N LEU A 81 -0.42 6.82 10.11
CA LEU A 81 -0.86 7.50 11.33
C LEU A 81 -0.05 8.78 11.57
N PRO A 82 -0.64 9.80 12.19
CA PRO A 82 0.12 10.94 12.67
C PRO A 82 1.15 10.54 13.72
N LYS A 83 2.28 11.26 13.80
CA LYS A 83 3.28 11.06 14.88
C LYS A 83 2.68 11.19 16.28
N THR A 84 1.65 12.03 16.46
CA THR A 84 0.92 12.18 17.73
C THR A 84 0.19 10.90 18.17
N HIS A 85 -0.06 9.98 17.23
CA HIS A 85 -0.63 8.66 17.46
C HIS A 85 0.42 7.54 17.25
N GLY A 86 1.71 7.90 17.35
CA GLY A 86 2.83 6.99 17.19
C GLY A 86 3.14 6.58 15.75
N GLY A 87 2.51 7.18 14.74
CA GLY A 87 2.81 6.90 13.34
C GLY A 87 4.02 7.68 12.79
N PHE A 88 4.12 7.74 11.46
CA PHE A 88 5.26 8.34 10.76
C PHE A 88 4.88 9.57 9.92
N ASP A 89 3.59 9.95 9.92
CA ASP A 89 3.03 10.95 9.00
C ASP A 89 3.40 10.65 7.54
N ALA A 90 3.65 9.38 7.16
CA ALA A 90 4.05 9.01 5.80
C ALA A 90 3.00 9.53 4.83
N THR A 91 3.36 10.14 3.71
CA THR A 91 2.41 10.57 2.67
C THR A 91 1.91 9.37 1.85
N ILE A 92 0.89 9.55 1.01
CA ILE A 92 0.42 8.48 0.11
C ILE A 92 1.54 8.02 -0.86
N PRO A 93 2.28 8.93 -1.55
CA PRO A 93 3.43 8.51 -2.36
C PRO A 93 4.51 7.76 -1.59
N GLU A 94 4.84 8.20 -0.36
CA GLU A 94 5.82 7.51 0.49
C GLU A 94 5.34 6.14 0.95
N LEU A 95 4.05 5.98 1.28
CA LEU A 95 3.45 4.68 1.58
C LEU A 95 3.63 3.72 0.40
N PHE A 96 3.25 4.14 -0.81
CA PHE A 96 3.34 3.26 -1.98
C PHE A 96 4.79 2.93 -2.34
N ALA A 97 5.72 3.88 -2.23
CA ALA A 97 7.14 3.62 -2.43
C ALA A 97 7.69 2.59 -1.43
N LEU A 98 7.29 2.67 -0.15
CA LEU A 98 7.64 1.66 0.86
C LEU A 98 7.00 0.29 0.61
N LEU A 99 5.75 0.26 0.13
CA LEU A 99 5.08 -0.98 -0.25
C LEU A 99 5.76 -1.64 -1.46
N ILE A 100 6.31 -0.85 -2.39
CA ILE A 100 7.11 -1.35 -3.50
C ILE A 100 8.42 -1.97 -2.98
N GLU A 101 9.18 -1.26 -2.13
CA GLU A 101 10.39 -1.83 -1.51
C GLU A 101 10.10 -3.11 -0.70
N LEU A 102 8.97 -3.15 0.02
CA LEU A 102 8.54 -4.37 0.71
C LEU A 102 8.20 -5.50 -0.28
N ALA A 103 7.54 -5.19 -1.39
CA ALA A 103 7.20 -6.16 -2.43
C ALA A 103 8.45 -6.76 -3.08
N GLU A 104 9.53 -5.99 -3.23
CA GLU A 104 10.82 -6.47 -3.71
C GLU A 104 11.50 -7.45 -2.74
N ALA A 105 11.14 -7.39 -1.44
CA ALA A 105 11.58 -8.35 -0.44
C ALA A 105 10.68 -9.59 -0.39
N ASP A 106 9.36 -9.40 -0.38
CA ASP A 106 8.34 -10.46 -0.37
C ASP A 106 6.97 -9.89 -0.82
N SER A 107 6.51 -10.28 -2.00
CA SER A 107 5.27 -9.76 -2.60
C SER A 107 3.99 -10.16 -1.86
N ASN A 108 4.04 -11.17 -0.99
CA ASN A 108 2.86 -11.61 -0.25
C ASN A 108 2.52 -10.66 0.89
N LEU A 109 3.51 -9.92 1.43
CA LEU A 109 3.31 -9.03 2.58
C LEU A 109 2.50 -7.76 2.23
N PRO A 110 2.79 -7.01 1.14
CA PRO A 110 1.93 -5.92 0.70
C PRO A 110 0.52 -6.39 0.39
N GLN A 111 0.37 -7.59 -0.21
CA GLN A 111 -0.95 -8.16 -0.49
C GLN A 111 -1.74 -8.45 0.79
N ALA A 112 -1.09 -8.99 1.82
CA ALA A 112 -1.71 -9.22 3.13
C ALA A 112 -2.10 -7.90 3.83
N LEU A 113 -1.31 -6.84 3.64
CA LEU A 113 -1.52 -5.54 4.29
C LEU A 113 -2.40 -4.57 3.49
N ARG A 114 -2.76 -4.86 2.24
CA ARG A 114 -3.47 -3.91 1.36
C ARG A 114 -4.77 -3.39 1.98
N VAL A 115 -5.54 -4.28 2.61
CA VAL A 115 -6.83 -3.94 3.23
C VAL A 115 -6.62 -3.09 4.47
N HIS A 116 -5.57 -3.39 5.23
CA HIS A 116 -5.22 -2.62 6.42
C HIS A 116 -4.89 -1.17 6.07
N PHE A 117 -4.08 -0.93 5.02
CA PHE A 117 -3.75 0.43 4.60
C PHE A 117 -4.96 1.16 4.01
N GLY A 118 -5.79 0.50 3.20
CA GLY A 118 -7.06 1.08 2.71
C GLY A 118 -7.98 1.50 3.86
N PHE A 119 -8.21 0.61 4.82
CA PHE A 119 -9.00 0.90 6.01
C PHE A 119 -8.41 2.03 6.86
N THR A 120 -7.08 2.10 6.96
CA THR A 120 -6.40 3.20 7.68
C THR A 120 -6.71 4.55 7.03
N GLU A 121 -6.75 4.63 5.70
CA GLU A 121 -7.17 5.85 5.00
C GLU A 121 -8.63 6.20 5.28
N ASP A 122 -9.54 5.22 5.27
CA ASP A 122 -10.95 5.44 5.63
C ASP A 122 -11.10 6.02 7.05
N VAL A 123 -10.32 5.51 8.00
CA VAL A 123 -10.26 6.02 9.38
C VAL A 123 -9.76 7.46 9.43
N LEU A 124 -8.70 7.79 8.67
CA LEU A 124 -8.10 9.13 8.65
C LEU A 124 -9.04 10.18 8.05
N VAL A 125 -9.81 9.84 7.02
CA VAL A 125 -10.74 10.76 6.36
C VAL A 125 -12.15 10.77 6.96
N SER A 126 -12.44 9.88 7.90
CA SER A 126 -13.77 9.76 8.50
C SER A 126 -14.21 11.03 9.24
N LYS A 127 -15.49 11.40 9.03
CA LYS A 127 -16.17 12.48 9.75
C LYS A 127 -16.74 12.02 11.10
N ASP A 128 -16.90 10.72 11.30
CA ASP A 128 -17.32 10.15 12.59
C ASP A 128 -16.14 10.10 13.55
N LYS A 129 -16.14 11.00 14.52
CA LYS A 129 -15.05 11.14 15.51
C LYS A 129 -14.96 9.97 16.49
N ALA A 130 -16.09 9.32 16.81
CA ALA A 130 -16.08 8.17 17.70
C ALA A 130 -15.49 6.93 17.00
N PHE A 131 -15.85 6.72 15.73
CA PHE A 131 -15.24 5.69 14.89
C PHE A 131 -13.75 5.95 14.68
N GLN A 132 -13.40 7.17 14.26
CA GLN A 132 -12.03 7.59 14.01
C GLN A 132 -11.15 7.36 15.25
N GLN A 133 -11.52 7.90 16.41
CA GLN A 133 -10.73 7.77 17.63
C GLN A 133 -10.52 6.31 18.05
N ARG A 134 -11.59 5.50 17.98
CA ARG A 134 -11.54 4.08 18.33
C ARG A 134 -10.50 3.35 17.49
N TRP A 135 -10.54 3.54 16.18
CA TRP A 135 -9.67 2.80 15.27
C TRP A 135 -8.25 3.37 15.21
N LEU A 136 -8.06 4.68 15.32
CA LEU A 136 -6.73 5.26 15.51
C LEU A 136 -6.02 4.64 16.71
N ASN A 137 -6.71 4.49 17.85
CA ASN A 137 -6.14 3.86 19.04
C ASN A 137 -5.75 2.39 18.81
N ARG A 138 -6.60 1.61 18.14
CA ARG A 138 -6.31 0.20 17.84
C ARG A 138 -5.12 0.03 16.91
N ILE A 139 -5.07 0.82 15.83
CA ILE A 139 -3.95 0.77 14.87
C ILE A 139 -2.66 1.25 15.55
N ALA A 140 -2.73 2.30 16.38
CA ALA A 140 -1.58 2.77 17.17
C ALA A 140 -1.05 1.70 18.14
N ASN A 141 -1.92 0.84 18.67
CA ASN A 141 -1.57 -0.33 19.50
C ASN A 141 -1.06 -1.53 18.68
N GLY A 142 -0.87 -1.38 17.37
CA GLY A 142 -0.34 -2.43 16.50
C GLY A 142 -1.38 -3.46 16.05
N GLU A 143 -2.69 -3.19 16.19
CA GLU A 143 -3.72 -4.06 15.62
C GLU A 143 -3.83 -3.86 14.09
N THR A 144 -4.06 -4.95 13.35
CA THR A 144 -4.18 -4.97 11.89
C THR A 144 -5.58 -5.39 11.45
N VAL A 145 -5.99 -4.93 10.26
CA VAL A 145 -7.33 -5.20 9.70
C VAL A 145 -7.20 -6.02 8.42
N GLY A 146 -8.01 -7.07 8.31
CA GLY A 146 -8.13 -7.90 7.09
C GLY A 146 -9.52 -7.82 6.50
N SER A 147 -9.67 -8.22 5.23
CA SER A 147 -10.97 -8.33 4.57
C SER A 147 -11.64 -9.66 4.89
N ALA A 148 -12.95 -9.61 5.15
CA ALA A 148 -13.82 -10.79 5.25
C ALA A 148 -15.07 -10.59 4.37
N TRP A 149 -14.85 -10.22 3.11
CA TRP A 149 -15.91 -9.84 2.17
C TRP A 149 -16.27 -10.95 1.17
N SER A 150 -15.27 -11.66 0.65
CA SER A 150 -15.50 -12.65 -0.41
C SER A 150 -16.02 -13.97 0.15
N GLU A 151 -17.14 -14.44 -0.40
CA GLU A 151 -17.69 -15.78 -0.15
C GLU A 151 -17.34 -16.72 -1.32
N GLY A 152 -16.98 -17.97 -1.00
CA GLY A 152 -16.64 -18.97 -2.00
C GLY A 152 -17.88 -19.61 -2.61
N GLY A 153 -18.61 -18.89 -3.44
CA GLY A 153 -19.84 -19.35 -4.11
C GLY A 153 -19.84 -19.11 -5.62
N LYS A 154 -20.79 -19.72 -6.35
CA LYS A 154 -21.08 -19.39 -7.77
C LYS A 154 -21.89 -18.11 -7.93
N GLU A 155 -22.29 -17.53 -6.81
CA GLU A 155 -23.12 -16.32 -6.69
C GLU A 155 -22.35 -15.09 -7.20
N SER A 156 -23.11 -14.09 -7.68
CA SER A 156 -22.54 -12.82 -8.12
C SER A 156 -21.99 -11.99 -6.94
N ILE A 157 -21.17 -10.97 -7.22
CA ILE A 157 -20.55 -10.08 -6.20
C ILE A 157 -21.59 -9.39 -5.29
N ASP A 158 -22.87 -9.38 -5.68
CA ASP A 158 -23.97 -8.71 -4.97
C ASP A 158 -24.85 -9.68 -4.15
N GLN A 159 -24.49 -10.96 -4.10
CA GLN A 159 -25.23 -12.01 -3.40
C GLN A 159 -24.38 -12.58 -2.27
N PHE A 160 -24.84 -12.35 -1.03
CA PHE A 160 -24.17 -12.81 0.19
C PHE A 160 -25.09 -13.77 0.95
N GLU A 161 -24.56 -14.93 1.34
CA GLU A 161 -25.22 -15.87 2.24
C GLU A 161 -24.88 -15.60 3.72
N THR A 162 -23.83 -14.82 4.02
CA THR A 162 -23.49 -14.48 5.41
C THR A 162 -24.62 -13.69 6.07
N ALA A 163 -25.31 -14.34 7.02
CA ALA A 163 -26.38 -13.76 7.79
C ALA A 163 -25.98 -13.54 9.27
N LEU A 164 -26.29 -12.37 9.80
CA LEU A 164 -26.20 -12.09 11.24
C LEU A 164 -27.53 -12.46 11.90
N LEU A 165 -27.54 -13.54 12.68
CA LEU A 165 -28.72 -13.96 13.43
C LEU A 165 -28.58 -13.50 14.89
N HIS A 166 -29.56 -12.73 15.37
CA HIS A 166 -29.67 -12.43 16.79
C HIS A 166 -30.18 -13.67 17.51
N LYS A 167 -29.36 -14.26 18.38
CA LYS A 167 -29.80 -15.36 19.25
C LYS A 167 -30.33 -14.75 20.56
N PRO A 168 -31.63 -14.81 20.86
CA PRO A 168 -32.17 -14.27 22.10
C PRO A 168 -31.58 -15.02 23.31
N SER A 169 -31.30 -14.27 24.37
CA SER A 169 -30.82 -14.80 25.65
C SER A 169 -31.93 -15.65 26.31
N LEU A 170 -31.58 -16.86 26.76
CA LEU A 170 -32.45 -17.72 27.58
C LEU A 170 -32.65 -17.14 28.99
#